data_AF-A0A1B2R4H6-F1
#
_entry.id   AF-A0A1B2R4H6-F1
#
_cell.length_a   1.000
_cell.length_b   1.000
_cell.length_c   1.000
_cell.angle_alpha   90.00
_cell.angle_beta   90.00
_cell.angle_gamma   90.00
#
_symmetry.space_group_name_H-M   'P 1'
#
loop_
_entity.id
_entity.type
_entity.pdbx_description
1 polymer ?
#
loop_
_entity_poly.entity_id
_entity_poly.type
_entity_poly.pdbx_seq_one_letter_code
_entity_poly.pdbx_strand_id
1 'polypeptide(L)'
;MPRETYSVQQARIEKEIDKLRKKAEALQMKRRKPVVASIIRSMREYNITPEEIVAAFGKPAARRGPGRKSAAGTAATPAKRAVAPKYRHPDTGETWSGRGKAPRWLTAAEAAGASRESFLIQ
;
A
#
# COMPACT_ATOMS: atom_id res chain seq x y z
N MET A 1 -19.14 -27.41 -39.58
CA MET A 1 -19.01 -25.96 -39.30
C MET A 1 -18.82 -25.69 -37.79
N PRO A 2 -17.68 -26.08 -37.16
CA PRO A 2 -17.48 -25.92 -35.71
C PRO A 2 -16.94 -24.54 -35.27
N ARG A 3 -16.35 -23.73 -36.16
CA ARG A 3 -15.85 -22.38 -35.79
C ARG A 3 -16.96 -21.39 -35.44
N GLU A 4 -18.12 -21.54 -36.07
CA GLU A 4 -19.29 -20.67 -35.87
C GLU A 4 -19.99 -20.94 -34.52
N THR A 5 -19.90 -22.17 -34.00
CA THR A 5 -20.39 -22.50 -32.66
C THR A 5 -19.49 -21.91 -31.56
N TYR A 6 -18.17 -21.88 -31.75
CA TYR A 6 -17.26 -21.29 -30.77
C TYR A 6 -17.34 -19.76 -30.71
N SER A 7 -17.52 -19.09 -31.86
CA SER A 7 -17.66 -17.62 -31.87
C SER A 7 -18.93 -17.16 -31.16
N VAL A 8 -20.04 -17.88 -31.30
CA VAL A 8 -21.28 -17.60 -30.57
C VAL A 8 -21.12 -17.84 -29.07
N GLN A 9 -20.41 -18.89 -28.67
CA GLN A 9 -20.07 -19.14 -27.26
C GLN A 9 -19.18 -18.03 -26.69
N GLN A 10 -18.17 -17.59 -27.44
CA GLN A 10 -17.29 -16.50 -27.06
C GLN A 10 -18.06 -15.19 -26.86
N ALA A 11 -18.94 -14.82 -27.79
CA ALA A 11 -19.77 -13.62 -27.67
C ALA A 11 -20.71 -13.65 -26.46
N ARG A 12 -21.21 -14.83 -26.06
CA ARG A 12 -22.01 -14.99 -24.83
C ARG A 12 -21.17 -14.78 -23.58
N ILE A 13 -19.95 -15.35 -23.55
CA ILE A 13 -19.01 -15.17 -22.45
C ILE A 13 -18.64 -13.70 -22.30
N GLU A 14 -18.31 -13.02 -23.39
CA GLU A 14 -17.98 -11.59 -23.40
C GLU A 14 -19.14 -10.73 -22.87
N LYS A 15 -20.38 -11.00 -23.31
CA LYS A 15 -21.57 -10.32 -22.76
C LYS A 15 -21.74 -10.52 -21.26
N GLU A 16 -21.49 -11.73 -20.75
CA GLU A 16 -21.60 -12.00 -19.31
C GLU A 16 -20.46 -11.31 -18.54
N ILE A 17 -19.24 -11.27 -19.08
CA ILE A 17 -18.12 -10.51 -18.52
C ILE A 17 -18.49 -9.03 -18.38
N ASP A 18 -19.02 -8.40 -19.44
CA ASP A 18 -19.40 -6.99 -19.40
C ASP A 18 -20.51 -6.72 -18.39
N LYS A 19 -21.49 -7.62 -18.32
CA LYS A 19 -22.58 -7.53 -17.34
C LYS A 19 -22.06 -7.63 -15.91
N LEU A 20 -21.13 -8.57 -15.65
CA LEU A 20 -20.52 -8.75 -14.34
C LEU A 20 -19.62 -7.57 -13.97
N ARG A 21 -18.85 -7.02 -14.92
CA ARG A 21 -18.04 -5.81 -14.73
C ARG A 21 -18.91 -4.61 -14.33
N LYS A 22 -19.99 -4.36 -15.06
CA LYS A 22 -20.95 -3.28 -14.72
C LYS A 22 -21.54 -3.45 -13.32
N LYS A 23 -21.90 -4.68 -12.93
CA LYS A 23 -22.38 -4.97 -11.57
C LYS A 23 -21.30 -4.72 -10.52
N ALA A 24 -20.06 -5.14 -10.79
CA ALA A 24 -18.93 -4.92 -9.89
C ALA A 24 -18.65 -3.42 -9.70
N GLU A 25 -18.63 -2.64 -10.78
CA GLU A 25 -18.47 -1.19 -10.73
C GLU A 25 -19.60 -0.50 -9.96
N ALA A 26 -20.86 -0.91 -10.18
CA ALA A 26 -21.99 -0.36 -9.44
C ALA A 26 -21.87 -0.62 -7.93
N LEU A 27 -21.43 -1.82 -7.53
CA LEU A 27 -21.17 -2.15 -6.12
C LEU A 27 -19.98 -1.35 -5.56
N GLN A 28 -18.91 -1.21 -6.33
CA GLN A 28 -17.77 -0.38 -5.96
C GLN A 28 -18.19 1.08 -5.75
N MET A 29 -18.96 1.67 -6.67
CA MET A 29 -19.46 3.03 -6.53
C MET A 29 -20.32 3.20 -5.28
N LYS A 30 -21.20 2.24 -4.97
CA LYS A 30 -22.00 2.26 -3.73
C LYS A 30 -21.13 2.24 -2.48
N ARG A 31 -20.05 1.45 -2.46
CA ARG A 31 -19.09 1.40 -1.34
C ARG A 31 -18.21 2.66 -1.27
N ARG A 32 -17.84 3.24 -2.41
CA ARG A 32 -16.94 4.40 -2.48
C ARG A 32 -17.61 5.71 -2.05
N LYS A 33 -18.89 5.93 -2.40
CA LYS A 33 -19.62 7.16 -2.03
C LYS A 33 -19.54 7.52 -0.53
N PRO A 34 -19.86 6.63 0.42
CA PRO A 34 -19.78 6.96 1.85
C PRO A 34 -18.34 7.20 2.32
N VAL A 35 -17.36 6.49 1.76
CA VAL A 35 -15.93 6.68 2.08
C VAL A 35 -15.43 8.04 1.60
N VAL A 36 -15.80 8.46 0.39
CA VAL A 36 -15.45 9.80 -0.09
C VAL A 36 -16.10 10.87 0.79
N ALA A 37 -17.35 10.67 1.21
CA ALA A 37 -18.01 11.58 2.13
C ALA A 37 -17.33 11.65 3.51
N SER A 38 -16.84 10.52 4.04
CA SER A 38 -16.09 10.51 5.30
C SER A 38 -14.74 11.21 5.16
N ILE A 39 -14.03 11.00 4.04
CA ILE A 39 -12.78 11.72 3.74
C ILE A 39 -13.03 13.23 3.69
N ILE A 40 -14.05 13.69 2.96
CA ILE A 40 -14.38 15.12 2.87
C ILE A 40 -14.75 15.69 4.25
N ARG A 41 -15.49 14.93 5.06
CA ARG A 41 -15.82 15.33 6.44
C ARG A 41 -14.55 15.53 7.26
N SER A 42 -13.64 14.55 7.24
CA SER A 42 -12.33 14.67 7.91
C SER A 42 -11.51 15.82 7.35
N MET A 43 -11.49 16.03 6.03
CA MET A 43 -10.80 17.18 5.44
C MET A 43 -11.31 18.51 6.01
N ARG A 44 -12.63 18.68 6.16
CA ARG A 44 -13.22 19.89 6.74
C ARG A 44 -12.92 20.04 8.22
N GLU A 45 -13.03 18.96 8.99
CA GLU A 45 -12.78 18.94 10.43
C GLU A 45 -11.35 19.41 10.76
N TYR A 46 -10.38 18.97 9.96
CA TYR A 46 -8.97 19.29 10.15
C TYR A 46 -8.47 20.44 9.25
N ASN A 47 -9.37 21.14 8.53
CA ASN A 47 -9.02 22.19 7.57
C ASN A 47 -7.96 21.77 6.53
N ILE A 48 -7.98 20.49 6.13
CA ILE A 48 -7.05 19.93 5.14
C ILE A 48 -7.54 20.31 3.75
N THR A 49 -6.65 20.92 2.99
CA THR A 49 -6.92 21.32 1.61
C THR A 49 -6.70 20.15 0.64
N PRO A 50 -7.43 20.08 -0.49
CA PRO A 50 -7.19 19.07 -1.52
C PRO A 50 -5.74 19.07 -2.03
N GLU A 51 -5.12 20.25 -2.11
CA GLU A 51 -3.74 20.46 -2.53
C GLU A 51 -2.76 19.76 -1.58
N GLU A 52 -3.03 19.80 -0.28
CA GLU A 52 -2.22 19.11 0.74
C GLU A 52 -2.34 17.59 0.62
N ILE A 53 -3.52 17.06 0.30
CA ILE A 53 -3.71 15.62 0.02
C ILE A 53 -2.93 15.21 -1.23
N VAL A 54 -3.00 15.99 -2.32
CA VAL A 54 -2.25 15.70 -3.55
C VAL A 54 -0.73 15.75 -3.29
N ALA A 55 -0.26 16.75 -2.56
CA ALA A 55 1.14 16.89 -2.19
C ALA A 55 1.62 15.74 -1.26
N ALA A 56 0.75 15.25 -0.38
CA ALA A 56 1.04 14.11 0.50
C ALA A 56 0.99 12.77 -0.25
N PHE A 57 0.09 12.62 -1.22
CA PHE A 57 -0.07 11.40 -2.03
C PHE A 57 1.09 11.21 -3.02
N GLY A 58 1.59 12.30 -3.60
CA GLY A 58 2.72 12.28 -4.55
C GLY A 58 4.10 12.17 -3.90
N LYS A 59 4.22 12.35 -2.58
CA LYS A 59 5.49 12.11 -1.87
C LYS A 59 5.61 10.62 -1.57
N PRO A 60 6.63 9.89 -2.10
CA PRO A 60 6.94 8.58 -1.55
C PRO A 60 7.15 8.76 -0.05
N ALA A 61 6.67 7.81 0.75
CA ALA A 61 6.71 7.88 2.22
C ALA A 61 8.16 7.91 2.73
N ALA A 62 8.83 9.04 2.56
CA ALA A 62 10.05 9.41 3.22
C ALA A 62 9.64 9.72 4.65
N ARG A 63 9.60 8.67 5.47
CA ARG A 63 9.75 8.70 6.91
C ARG A 63 9.05 9.90 7.58
N ARG A 64 7.73 9.82 7.73
CA ARG A 64 7.03 10.64 8.74
C ARG A 64 7.37 10.07 10.12
N GLY A 65 8.59 10.34 10.58
CA GLY A 65 8.89 10.43 12.01
C GLY A 65 8.57 11.86 12.48
N PRO A 66 8.11 12.06 13.72
CA PRO A 66 7.78 13.40 14.21
C PRO A 66 9.09 14.16 14.43
N GLY A 67 9.29 15.24 13.71
CA GLY A 67 10.55 15.97 13.77
C GLY A 67 10.51 17.31 13.08
N ARG A 68 9.63 18.22 13.51
CA ARG A 68 9.86 19.65 13.30
C ARG A 68 10.33 20.25 14.62
N LYS A 69 11.64 20.20 14.85
CA LYS A 69 12.34 21.26 15.55
C LYS A 69 13.30 21.89 14.56
N SER A 70 12.98 23.12 14.22
CA SER A 70 13.83 24.07 13.53
C SER A 70 15.17 24.20 14.26
N ALA A 71 16.27 24.13 13.54
CA ALA A 71 17.44 25.00 13.72
C ALA A 71 18.49 24.67 12.65
N ALA A 72 19.15 25.73 12.20
CA ALA A 72 20.23 25.75 11.23
C ALA A 72 21.37 24.77 11.55
N GLY A 73 22.08 24.31 10.52
CA GLY A 73 23.31 23.55 10.70
C GLY A 73 23.75 22.81 9.44
N THR A 74 24.49 23.53 8.60
CA THR A 74 25.55 23.13 7.66
C THR A 74 25.95 21.66 7.56
N ALA A 75 26.26 21.27 6.32
CA ALA A 75 27.19 20.22 5.87
C ALA A 75 26.55 18.98 5.24
N ALA A 76 26.67 18.91 3.92
CA ALA A 76 26.62 17.68 3.14
C ALA A 76 27.67 16.67 3.64
N THR A 77 27.28 15.40 3.75
CA THR A 77 28.19 14.23 3.71
C THR A 77 27.41 12.96 3.34
N PRO A 78 28.07 11.96 2.74
CA PRO A 78 27.52 11.14 1.66
C PRO A 78 26.61 10.01 2.11
N ALA A 79 25.77 9.56 1.18
CA ALA A 79 24.82 8.45 1.33
C ALA A 79 25.46 7.21 1.99
N LYS A 80 25.03 6.93 3.23
CA LYS A 80 25.33 5.67 3.92
C LYS A 80 24.74 4.53 3.08
N ARG A 81 25.60 3.65 2.56
CA ARG A 81 25.24 2.42 1.82
C ARG A 81 24.06 1.74 2.51
N ALA A 82 22.91 1.70 1.83
CA ALA A 82 21.74 1.00 2.31
C ALA A 82 22.10 -0.50 2.44
N VAL A 83 22.12 -1.01 3.67
CA VAL A 83 22.36 -2.44 3.92
C VAL A 83 21.16 -3.19 3.35
N ALA A 84 21.42 -4.19 2.50
CA ALA A 84 20.38 -5.00 1.89
C ALA A 84 19.42 -5.55 2.97
N PRO A 85 18.10 -5.44 2.77
CA PRO A 85 17.14 -6.03 3.69
C PRO A 85 17.28 -7.55 3.68
N LYS A 86 17.41 -8.16 4.87
CA LYS A 86 17.64 -9.59 5.05
C LYS A 86 16.36 -10.33 5.47
N TYR A 87 15.40 -9.62 6.05
CA TYR A 87 14.11 -10.16 6.46
C TYR A 87 12.97 -9.30 5.89
N ARG A 88 11.84 -9.92 5.54
CA ARG A 88 10.63 -9.28 5.03
C ARG A 88 9.38 -9.88 5.64
N HIS A 89 8.45 -9.02 6.03
CA HIS A 89 7.13 -9.41 6.48
C HIS A 89 6.24 -9.83 5.30
N PRO A 90 5.52 -10.98 5.37
CA PRO A 90 4.68 -11.48 4.27
C PRO A 90 3.48 -10.56 3.99
N ASP A 91 2.80 -10.08 5.04
CA ASP A 91 1.57 -9.29 4.87
C ASP A 91 1.80 -7.79 4.64
N THR A 92 2.69 -7.15 5.41
CA THR A 92 2.92 -5.69 5.35
C THR A 92 4.04 -5.30 4.39
N GLY A 93 4.91 -6.24 4.00
CA GLY A 93 6.09 -5.96 3.19
C GLY A 93 7.18 -5.17 3.90
N GLU A 94 7.08 -4.95 5.22
CA GLU A 94 8.13 -4.32 6.01
C GLU A 94 9.43 -5.14 5.93
N THR A 95 10.58 -4.46 5.81
CA THR A 95 11.87 -5.13 5.69
C THR A 95 12.82 -4.75 6.81
N TRP A 96 13.69 -5.68 7.18
CA TRP A 96 14.70 -5.49 8.20
C TRP A 96 16.04 -6.07 7.76
N SER A 97 17.12 -5.29 7.89
CA SER A 97 18.46 -5.69 7.45
C SER A 97 19.20 -6.61 8.43
N GLY A 98 18.57 -7.00 9.54
CA GLY A 98 19.21 -7.80 10.59
C GLY A 98 20.18 -7.01 11.47
N ARG A 99 20.29 -5.69 11.29
CA ARG A 99 21.12 -4.80 12.13
C ARG A 99 20.26 -3.94 13.04
N GLY A 100 20.67 -3.82 14.30
CA GLY A 100 20.01 -3.00 15.31
C GLY A 100 18.84 -3.72 16.00
N LYS A 101 17.92 -2.95 16.60
CA LYS A 101 16.74 -3.49 17.29
C LYS A 101 15.78 -4.13 16.28
N ALA A 102 15.33 -5.35 16.58
CA ALA A 102 14.33 -6.04 15.78
C ALA A 102 13.01 -5.23 15.71
N PRO A 103 12.34 -5.21 14.55
CA PRO A 103 11.06 -4.54 14.41
C PRO A 103 9.96 -5.29 15.17
N ARG A 104 8.89 -4.57 15.55
CA ARG A 104 7.81 -5.11 16.39
C ARG A 104 7.17 -6.37 15.82
N TRP A 105 7.07 -6.47 14.49
CA TRP A 105 6.49 -7.63 13.82
C TRP A 105 7.36 -8.88 13.94
N LEU A 106 8.69 -8.74 13.90
CA LEU A 106 9.59 -9.89 14.01
C LEU A 106 9.60 -10.39 15.45
N THR A 107 9.63 -9.48 16.43
CA THR A 107 9.50 -9.84 17.85
C THR A 107 8.13 -10.44 18.17
N ALA A 108 7.05 -9.94 17.57
CA ALA A 108 5.71 -10.52 17.74
C ALA A 108 5.61 -11.90 17.09
N ALA A 109 6.22 -12.11 15.92
CA ALA A 109 6.26 -13.40 15.25
C ALA A 109 7.09 -14.43 16.05
N GLU A 110 8.26 -14.03 16.57
CA GLU A 110 9.06 -14.87 17.46
C GLU A 110 8.30 -15.22 18.75
N ALA A 111 7.57 -14.27 19.34
CA ALA A 111 6.73 -14.51 20.51
C ALA A 111 5.53 -15.43 20.21
N ALA A 112 5.03 -15.41 18.97
CA ALA A 112 3.98 -16.33 18.49
C ALA A 112 4.52 -17.73 18.12
N GLY A 113 5.82 -17.99 18.31
CA GLY A 113 6.45 -19.29 18.03
C GLY A 113 6.93 -19.45 16.59
N ALA A 114 6.90 -18.40 15.77
CA ALA A 114 7.42 -18.43 14.41
C ALA A 114 8.94 -18.20 14.39
N SER A 115 9.67 -19.03 13.64
CA SER A 115 11.11 -18.86 13.43
C SER A 115 11.38 -17.63 12.57
N ARG A 116 12.35 -16.81 13.00
CA ARG A 116 12.85 -15.66 12.22
C ARG A 116 13.31 -16.01 10.80
N GLU A 117 13.70 -17.25 10.57
CA GLU A 117 14.13 -17.77 9.27
C GLU A 117 13.01 -17.78 8.24
N SER A 118 11.76 -17.93 8.67
CA SER A 118 10.58 -17.89 7.79
C SER A 118 10.37 -16.52 7.12
N PHE A 119 11.00 -15.48 7.67
CA PHE A 119 10.95 -14.12 7.15
C PHE A 119 12.20 -13.75 6.37
N LEU A 120 13.18 -14.65 6.22
CA LEU A 120 14.43 -14.37 5.54
C LEU A 120 14.19 -14.20 4.03
N ILE A 121 14.68 -13.09 3.47
CA ILE A 121 14.80 -12.87 2.03
C ILE A 121 16.29 -13.03 1.68
N GLN A 122 16.63 -14.09 0.95
CA GLN A 122 17.97 -14.28 0.39
C GLN A 122 18.13 -13.51 -0.92
#